data_AF-A0A3D3PFC2-F1
#
_entry.id   AF-A0A3D3PFC2-F1
#
_cell.length_a   1.000
_cell.length_b   1.000
_cell.length_c   1.000
_cell.angle_alpha   90.00
_cell.angle_beta   90.00
_cell.angle_gamma   90.00
#
_symmetry.space_group_name_H-M   'P 1'
#
loop_
_entity.id
_entity.type
_entity.pdbx_description
1 polymer ?
#
loop_
_entity_poly.entity_id
_entity_poly.type
_entity_poly.pdbx_seq_one_letter_code
_entity_poly.pdbx_strand_id
1 'polypeptide(L)'
;MVMKTINLLLFVFVISLTASAQKLPNVQETSLRAPTAIKVDDKPTEWNNQFQAYNKTTEIFYTISNDDDKLYLTVQATDLDVINKILEGGVSLRINGLGKMKDQGGKVITYPVIVKEKFRQTIDIDKPDDWTADSCQ
;
A
#
# COMPACT_ATOMS: atom_id res chain seq x y z
N MET A 1 -25.47 50.97 15.17
CA MET A 1 -24.57 50.70 14.02
C MET A 1 -23.50 49.65 14.35
N VAL A 2 -22.91 49.69 15.55
CA VAL A 2 -21.86 48.74 16.04
C VAL A 2 -22.29 47.26 16.10
N MET A 3 -23.57 46.97 16.40
CA MET A 3 -24.05 45.59 16.52
C MET A 3 -24.13 44.85 15.16
N LYS A 4 -24.25 45.61 14.05
CA LYS A 4 -24.34 45.06 12.69
C LYS A 4 -22.96 44.68 12.12
N THR A 5 -21.93 45.42 12.50
CA THR A 5 -20.53 45.14 12.14
C THR A 5 -19.95 43.96 12.91
N ILE A 6 -20.34 43.75 14.18
CA ILE A 6 -19.92 42.57 14.96
C ILE A 6 -20.50 41.28 14.37
N ASN A 7 -21.76 41.28 13.96
CA ASN A 7 -22.39 40.11 13.33
C ASN A 7 -21.77 39.77 11.96
N LEU A 8 -21.31 40.77 11.21
CA LEU A 8 -20.62 40.55 9.94
C LEU A 8 -19.22 39.95 10.15
N LEU A 9 -18.49 40.41 11.17
CA LEU A 9 -17.18 39.89 11.55
C LEU A 9 -17.24 38.44 12.04
N LEU A 10 -18.30 38.09 12.77
CA LEU A 10 -18.53 36.71 13.23
C LEU A 10 -18.78 35.76 12.04
N PHE A 11 -19.47 36.22 11.00
CA PHE A 11 -19.77 35.41 9.82
C PHE A 11 -18.53 35.13 8.97
N VAL A 12 -17.60 36.09 8.87
CA VAL A 12 -16.31 35.91 8.17
C VAL A 12 -15.39 34.93 8.90
N PHE A 13 -15.42 34.90 10.24
CA PHE A 13 -14.60 33.99 11.03
C PHE A 13 -15.00 32.52 10.87
N VAL A 14 -16.30 32.23 10.66
CA VAL A 14 -16.81 30.86 10.48
C VAL A 14 -16.41 30.27 9.12
N ILE A 15 -16.25 31.10 8.07
CA ILE A 15 -15.88 30.65 6.73
C ILE A 15 -14.40 30.23 6.65
N SER A 16 -13.55 30.72 7.56
CA SER A 16 -12.12 30.39 7.64
C SER A 16 -11.84 29.00 8.23
N LEU A 17 -12.86 28.30 8.74
CA LEU A 17 -12.75 26.91 9.20
C LEU A 17 -12.95 25.94 8.01
N THR A 18 -12.11 26.07 6.97
CA THR A 18 -12.07 25.07 5.90
C THR A 18 -11.34 23.83 6.41
N ALA A 19 -12.10 22.88 6.94
CA ALA A 19 -11.60 21.54 7.22
C ALA A 19 -11.13 20.89 5.92
N SER A 20 -9.82 20.61 5.82
CA SER A 20 -9.27 19.86 4.68
C SER A 20 -9.54 18.37 4.88
N ALA A 21 -10.74 17.95 4.48
CA ALA A 21 -11.15 16.54 4.39
C ALA A 21 -11.49 16.18 2.93
N GLN A 22 -10.68 16.66 1.98
CA GLN A 22 -10.91 16.41 0.57
C GLN A 22 -10.69 14.93 0.26
N LYS A 23 -11.70 14.31 -0.35
CA LYS A 23 -11.65 12.91 -0.76
C LYS A 23 -10.51 12.70 -1.75
N LEU A 24 -9.62 11.75 -1.45
CA LEU A 24 -8.51 11.43 -2.33
C LEU A 24 -9.00 10.85 -3.67
N PRO A 25 -8.34 11.21 -4.79
CA PRO A 25 -8.62 10.62 -6.09
C PRO A 25 -8.23 9.13 -6.12
N ASN A 26 -8.76 8.40 -7.10
CA ASN A 26 -8.41 6.98 -7.29
C ASN A 26 -7.00 6.79 -7.88
N VAL A 27 -6.53 7.79 -8.63
CA VAL A 27 -5.25 7.81 -9.33
C VAL A 27 -4.48 9.05 -8.90
N GLN A 28 -3.18 8.91 -8.67
CA GLN A 28 -2.29 10.04 -8.47
C GLN A 28 -1.95 10.66 -9.85
N GLU A 29 -2.49 11.84 -10.13
CA GLU A 29 -2.36 12.52 -11.43
C GLU A 29 -1.03 13.29 -11.58
N THR A 30 -0.43 13.70 -10.46
CA THR A 30 0.75 14.58 -10.47
C THR A 30 1.97 13.88 -9.86
N SER A 31 3.15 14.18 -10.42
CA SER A 31 4.41 13.73 -9.83
C SER A 31 4.72 14.54 -8.58
N LEU A 32 5.22 13.87 -7.54
CA LEU A 32 5.59 14.49 -6.27
C LEU A 32 7.09 14.32 -6.02
N ARG A 33 7.78 15.38 -5.61
CA ARG A 33 9.15 15.25 -5.08
C ARG A 33 9.09 14.67 -3.68
N ALA A 34 9.97 13.70 -3.44
CA ALA A 34 10.10 13.05 -2.15
C ALA A 34 10.62 14.07 -1.10
N PRO A 35 10.16 14.01 0.17
CA PRO A 35 10.69 14.87 1.24
C PRO A 35 12.22 14.77 1.39
N THR A 36 12.87 15.83 1.88
CA THR A 36 14.34 15.92 1.94
C THR A 36 15.01 15.01 2.98
N ALA A 37 14.25 14.48 3.95
CA ALA A 37 14.76 13.66 5.05
C ALA A 37 14.04 12.31 5.15
N ILE A 38 13.91 11.60 4.02
CA ILE A 38 13.30 10.28 4.02
C ILE A 38 14.25 9.29 4.69
N LYS A 39 13.82 8.82 5.85
CA LYS A 39 14.20 7.51 6.37
C LYS A 39 13.12 6.54 5.87
N VAL A 40 13.48 5.34 5.43
CA VAL A 40 12.50 4.34 4.96
C VAL A 40 12.29 3.35 6.10
N ASP A 41 11.74 3.83 7.21
CA ASP A 41 11.58 3.07 8.46
C ASP A 41 10.08 2.95 8.79
N ASP A 42 9.25 2.61 7.80
CA ASP A 42 7.81 2.28 7.91
C ASP A 42 6.87 3.32 8.55
N LYS A 43 7.31 4.55 8.81
CA LYS A 43 6.50 5.56 9.50
C LYS A 43 5.79 6.48 8.50
N PRO A 44 4.45 6.58 8.55
CA PRO A 44 3.69 7.49 7.67
C PRO A 44 4.12 8.96 7.79
N THR A 45 4.66 9.36 8.95
CA THR A 45 5.15 10.72 9.20
C THR A 45 6.31 11.12 8.30
N GLU A 46 7.03 10.15 7.73
CA GLU A 46 8.14 10.36 6.79
C GLU A 46 7.63 10.91 5.44
N TRP A 47 6.35 10.67 5.11
CA TRP A 47 5.63 11.25 3.97
C TRP A 47 4.58 12.27 4.40
N ASN A 48 4.81 12.96 5.53
CA ASN A 48 3.94 13.99 6.10
C ASN A 48 2.49 13.51 6.37
N ASN A 49 2.24 12.20 6.45
CA ASN A 49 0.89 11.60 6.50
C ASN A 49 -0.02 12.05 5.34
N GLN A 50 0.55 12.47 4.21
CA GLN A 50 -0.19 13.00 3.08
C GLN A 50 -0.13 12.04 1.90
N PHE A 51 -1.16 11.21 1.79
CA PHE A 51 -1.36 10.35 0.63
C PHE A 51 -1.96 11.13 -0.53
N GLN A 52 -1.53 10.84 -1.75
CA GLN A 52 -2.03 11.53 -2.96
C GLN A 52 -3.23 10.82 -3.58
N ALA A 53 -3.39 9.53 -3.32
CA ALA A 53 -4.49 8.75 -3.88
C ALA A 53 -4.97 7.65 -2.92
N TYR A 54 -6.24 7.26 -3.10
CA TYR A 54 -6.86 6.11 -2.47
C TYR A 54 -7.45 5.21 -3.57
N ASN A 55 -6.80 4.06 -3.81
CA ASN A 55 -7.24 3.12 -4.83
C ASN A 55 -8.42 2.29 -4.31
N LYS A 56 -9.61 2.48 -4.89
CA LYS A 56 -10.84 1.80 -4.43
C LYS A 56 -10.88 0.30 -4.75
N THR A 57 -10.09 -0.17 -5.71
CA THR A 57 -10.05 -1.59 -6.09
C THR A 57 -9.20 -2.41 -5.13
N THR A 58 -8.10 -1.82 -4.64
CA THR A 58 -7.17 -2.46 -3.70
C THR A 58 -7.34 -1.96 -2.28
N GLU A 59 -8.16 -0.92 -2.07
CA GLU A 59 -8.52 -0.32 -0.79
C GLU A 59 -7.30 0.21 0.00
N ILE A 60 -6.27 0.65 -0.72
CA ILE A 60 -5.05 1.21 -0.15
C ILE A 60 -4.90 2.70 -0.45
N PHE A 61 -4.35 3.41 0.53
CA PHE A 61 -3.78 4.74 0.33
C PHE A 61 -2.37 4.59 -0.24
N TYR A 62 -2.03 5.42 -1.22
CA TYR A 62 -0.68 5.38 -1.79
C TYR A 62 -0.22 6.76 -2.27
N THR A 63 1.11 6.89 -2.31
CA THR A 63 1.83 8.00 -2.94
C THR A 63 3.05 7.45 -3.65
N ILE A 64 3.25 7.86 -4.90
CA ILE A 64 4.50 7.70 -5.62
C ILE A 64 5.24 9.03 -5.58
N SER A 65 6.50 9.01 -5.16
CA SER A 65 7.35 10.20 -5.13
C SER A 65 8.75 9.86 -5.60
N ASN A 66 9.51 10.86 -6.08
CA ASN A 66 10.88 10.64 -6.52
C ASN A 66 11.82 11.74 -6.02
N ASP A 67 13.09 11.41 -5.90
CA ASP A 67 14.17 12.39 -5.81
C ASP A 67 15.01 12.35 -7.11
N ASP A 68 16.29 12.71 -7.04
CA ASP A 68 17.19 12.71 -8.20
C ASP A 68 17.67 11.29 -8.58
N ASP A 69 17.66 10.35 -7.63
CA ASP A 69 18.28 9.03 -7.75
C ASP A 69 17.29 7.85 -7.58
N LYS A 70 16.15 8.08 -6.91
CA LYS A 70 15.27 7.03 -6.39
C LYS A 70 13.80 7.34 -6.64
N LEU A 71 13.05 6.27 -6.85
CA LEU A 71 11.59 6.26 -6.87
C LEU A 71 11.09 5.57 -5.61
N TYR A 72 10.13 6.19 -4.95
CA TYR A 72 9.52 5.71 -3.72
C TYR A 72 8.04 5.42 -3.95
N LEU A 73 7.58 4.30 -3.39
CA LEU A 73 6.18 3.97 -3.27
C LEU A 73 5.86 3.84 -1.78
N THR A 74 4.96 4.67 -1.29
CA THR A 74 4.41 4.57 0.07
C THR A 74 3.00 4.02 -0.03
N VAL A 75 2.71 2.97 0.75
CA VAL A 75 1.39 2.32 0.79
C VAL A 75 0.94 2.23 2.23
N GLN A 76 -0.33 2.54 2.47
CA GLN A 76 -0.97 2.32 3.76
C GLN A 76 -2.32 1.61 3.54
N ALA A 77 -2.50 0.50 4.24
CA ALA A 77 -3.77 -0.18 4.39
C ALA A 77 -4.27 0.05 5.83
N THR A 78 -5.56 0.32 5.96
CA THR A 78 -6.21 0.54 7.27
C THR A 78 -7.15 -0.60 7.65
N ASP A 79 -7.56 -1.40 6.66
CA ASP A 79 -8.47 -2.53 6.83
C ASP A 79 -7.69 -3.83 7.06
N LEU A 80 -8.13 -4.65 8.02
CA LEU A 80 -7.45 -5.89 8.41
C LEU A 80 -7.44 -6.94 7.29
N ASP A 81 -8.51 -7.05 6.52
CA ASP A 81 -8.58 -8.01 5.42
C ASP A 81 -7.64 -7.61 4.29
N VAL A 82 -7.52 -6.31 4.03
CA VAL A 82 -6.54 -5.76 3.07
C VAL A 82 -5.12 -5.99 3.56
N ILE A 83 -4.84 -5.75 4.84
CA ILE A 83 -3.52 -6.00 5.44
C ILE A 83 -3.15 -7.49 5.30
N ASN A 84 -4.06 -8.41 5.62
CA ASN A 84 -3.82 -9.85 5.48
C ASN A 84 -3.52 -10.23 4.03
N LYS A 85 -4.28 -9.71 3.06
CA LYS A 85 -3.99 -9.92 1.62
C LYS A 85 -2.60 -9.44 1.23
N ILE A 86 -2.15 -8.30 1.75
CA ILE A 86 -0.81 -7.76 1.49
C ILE A 86 0.28 -8.67 2.11
N LEU A 87 0.07 -9.16 3.32
CA LEU A 87 1.02 -10.05 3.99
C LEU A 87 1.13 -11.43 3.30
N GLU A 88 0.03 -11.95 2.77
CA GLU A 88 0.00 -13.25 2.08
C GLU A 88 0.47 -13.17 0.61
N GLY A 89 0.09 -12.11 -0.10
CA GLY A 89 0.27 -11.99 -1.56
C GLY A 89 1.28 -10.94 -2.02
N GLY A 90 1.64 -9.99 -1.14
CA GLY A 90 2.48 -8.86 -1.49
C GLY A 90 1.79 -7.79 -2.35
N VAL A 91 2.39 -6.61 -2.38
CA VAL A 91 2.04 -5.50 -3.29
C VAL A 91 3.02 -5.50 -4.45
N SER A 92 2.52 -5.51 -5.69
CA SER A 92 3.34 -5.49 -6.90
C SER A 92 3.25 -4.13 -7.60
N LEU A 93 4.36 -3.39 -7.61
CA LEU A 93 4.53 -2.17 -8.40
C LEU A 93 5.05 -2.52 -9.79
N ARG A 94 4.29 -2.15 -10.83
CA ARG A 94 4.72 -2.27 -12.22
C ARG A 94 5.08 -0.89 -12.78
N ILE A 95 6.33 -0.72 -13.19
CA ILE A 95 6.84 0.52 -13.79
C ILE A 95 6.99 0.31 -15.30
N ASN A 96 6.36 1.18 -16.09
CA ASN A 96 6.45 1.14 -17.55
C ASN A 96 6.97 2.47 -18.09
N GLY A 97 8.22 2.48 -18.55
CA GLY A 97 8.87 3.70 -19.07
C GLY A 97 8.52 4.05 -20.52
N LEU A 98 7.82 3.17 -21.26
CA LEU A 98 7.65 3.30 -22.71
C LEU A 98 6.23 3.72 -23.14
N GLY A 99 5.33 4.02 -22.20
CA GLY A 99 3.97 4.48 -22.49
C GLY A 99 3.08 3.48 -23.25
N LYS A 100 3.55 2.24 -23.49
CA LYS A 100 2.78 1.18 -24.16
C LYS A 100 2.34 0.15 -23.13
N MET A 101 1.05 0.15 -22.79
CA MET A 101 0.44 -0.71 -21.76
C MET A 101 0.37 -2.21 -22.14
N LYS A 102 0.94 -2.63 -23.27
CA LYS A 102 0.94 -4.03 -23.72
C LYS A 102 2.21 -4.74 -23.24
N ASP A 103 2.14 -5.18 -21.98
CA ASP A 103 2.64 -6.45 -21.42
C ASP A 103 4.10 -6.92 -21.58
N GLN A 104 4.99 -6.26 -22.34
CA GLN A 104 6.30 -6.88 -22.68
C GLN A 104 7.56 -6.13 -22.20
N GLY A 105 7.44 -5.07 -21.38
CA GLY A 105 8.64 -4.32 -20.94
C GLY A 105 8.59 -3.70 -19.56
N GLY A 106 7.50 -3.88 -18.80
CA GLY A 106 7.37 -3.29 -17.47
C GLY A 106 8.22 -4.05 -16.45
N LYS A 107 9.03 -3.34 -15.67
CA LYS A 107 9.69 -3.94 -14.49
C LYS A 107 8.66 -4.06 -13.38
N VAL A 108 8.58 -5.23 -12.76
CA VAL A 108 7.68 -5.49 -11.62
C VAL A 108 8.52 -5.71 -10.38
N ILE A 109 8.16 -5.03 -9.30
CA ILE A 109 8.78 -5.15 -7.98
C ILE A 109 7.67 -5.54 -7.01
N THR A 110 7.87 -6.59 -6.22
CA THR A 110 6.89 -7.09 -5.26
C THR A 110 7.43 -7.04 -3.84
N TYR A 111 6.64 -6.50 -2.91
CA TYR A 111 6.97 -6.42 -1.48
C TYR A 111 5.72 -6.60 -0.60
N PRO A 112 5.78 -7.29 0.55
CA PRO A 112 6.92 -8.06 1.05
C PRO A 112 7.29 -9.23 0.15
N VAL A 113 8.52 -9.71 0.28
CA VAL A 113 8.97 -10.91 -0.43
C VAL A 113 8.25 -12.11 0.17
N ILE A 114 7.33 -12.69 -0.60
CA ILE A 114 6.62 -13.89 -0.19
C ILE A 114 7.55 -15.09 -0.42
N VAL A 115 8.25 -15.51 0.64
CA VAL A 115 8.97 -16.78 0.63
C VAL A 115 7.94 -17.88 0.78
N LYS A 116 7.55 -18.49 -0.35
CA LYS A 116 6.84 -19.77 -0.31
C LYS A 116 7.83 -20.84 0.13
N GLU A 117 8.03 -20.97 1.43
CA GLU A 117 8.56 -22.20 2.02
C GLU A 117 7.69 -23.34 1.46
N LYS A 118 8.29 -24.25 0.70
CA LYS A 118 7.59 -25.43 0.19
C LYS A 118 7.35 -26.34 1.38
N PHE A 119 6.34 -26.06 2.19
CA PHE A 119 5.83 -26.99 3.18
C PHE A 119 5.09 -28.11 2.42
N ARG A 120 5.88 -28.99 1.80
CA ARG A 120 5.42 -30.24 1.22
C ARG A 120 5.32 -31.22 2.38
N GLN A 121 4.31 -31.05 3.24
CA GLN A 121 3.87 -32.13 4.12
C GLN A 121 3.16 -33.17 3.26
N THR A 122 3.95 -34.02 2.60
CA THR A 122 3.54 -35.41 2.39
C THR A 122 3.81 -36.11 3.71
N ILE A 123 2.89 -35.97 4.67
CA ILE A 123 2.73 -37.04 5.65
C ILE A 123 2.06 -38.15 4.85
N ASP A 124 2.86 -39.09 4.34
CA ASP A 124 2.35 -40.35 3.80
C ASP A 124 1.77 -41.13 4.98
N ILE A 125 0.50 -40.87 5.31
CA ILE A 125 -0.27 -41.64 6.31
C ILE A 125 -0.71 -42.99 5.71
N ASP A 126 -0.55 -43.18 4.40
CA ASP A 126 -1.05 -44.34 3.64
C ASP A 126 0.03 -45.33 3.19
N LYS A 127 1.21 -45.36 3.82
CA LYS A 127 2.06 -46.55 3.70
C LYS A 127 1.69 -47.54 4.81
N PRO A 128 0.90 -48.60 4.53
CA PRO A 128 0.83 -49.71 5.46
C PRO A 128 2.26 -50.23 5.65
N ASP A 129 2.68 -50.31 6.90
CA ASP A 129 3.85 -51.03 7.33
C ASP A 129 3.71 -52.49 6.94
N ASP A 130 4.41 -52.88 5.88
CA ASP A 130 4.57 -54.27 5.47
C ASP A 130 5.36 -55.03 6.54
N TRP A 131 4.67 -55.42 7.62
CA TRP A 131 5.11 -56.43 8.55
C TRP A 131 4.94 -57.79 7.89
N THR A 132 5.92 -58.18 7.08
CA THR A 132 6.04 -59.55 6.57
C THR A 132 6.13 -60.53 7.74
N ALA A 133 5.11 -61.38 7.84
CA ALA A 133 4.94 -62.41 8.85
C ALA A 133 5.78 -63.67 8.56
N ASP A 134 7.08 -63.50 8.29
CA ASP A 134 7.97 -64.61 7.89
C ASP A 134 8.90 -65.10 9.03
N SER A 135 8.58 -64.82 10.29
CA SER A 135 9.40 -65.22 11.45
C SER A 135 8.98 -66.53 12.15
N CYS A 136 8.20 -67.38 11.49
CA CYS A 136 7.83 -68.70 12.01
C CYS A 136 8.29 -69.84 11.08
N GLN A 137 9.60 -70.06 10.96
CA GLN A 137 10.20 -71.38 10.65
C GLN A 137 11.52 -71.55 11.40
#